data_AF-A0A917Z2T1-F1
#
_entry.id   AF-A0A917Z2T1-F1
#
_cell.length_a   1.000
_cell.length_b   1.000
_cell.length_c   1.000
_cell.angle_alpha   90.00
_cell.angle_beta   90.00
_cell.angle_gamma   90.00
#
_symmetry.space_group_name_H-M   'P 1'
#
loop_
_entity.id
_entity.type
_entity.pdbx_description
1 polymer ?
#
loop_
_entity_poly.entity_id
_entity_poly.type
_entity_poly.pdbx_seq_one_letter_code
_entity_poly.pdbx_strand_id
1 'polypeptide(L)'
;MSNKLQKRFDELEAEHVAVISTKYSTYSEMFGSSEQVDNEKFLQWCIKAKNLINKSCGTDSEHYKAFEKAEGGSGWSGSFSRCKEMGAVFLATKNDFEGGYLNSYKNLIQAEVFDSELEQASELLGSGYYVASAVIAGTVLETALRDLCDKESIPHGKLDKMNSDLAKAGVFNKIVQKQITSYAGIRNSAAHGKSSEFTADDVKLMISGITQFLVTYLA
;
A
#
# COMPACT_ATOMS: atom_id res chain seq x y z
N MET A 1 8.76 0.97 -0.98
CA MET A 1 8.93 2.01 0.06
C MET A 1 8.04 1.77 1.29
N SER A 2 7.49 0.55 1.47
CA SER A 2 6.80 0.05 2.69
C SER A 2 7.56 0.31 4.00
N ASN A 3 8.89 0.24 3.97
CA ASN A 3 9.75 0.56 5.12
C ASN A 3 9.65 2.05 5.57
N LYS A 4 9.38 3.00 4.65
CA LYS A 4 9.30 4.43 5.01
C LYS A 4 8.02 4.80 5.76
N LEU A 5 6.88 4.20 5.42
CA LEU A 5 5.61 4.48 6.10
C LEU A 5 5.53 3.74 7.44
N GLN A 6 6.00 2.49 7.48
CA GLN A 6 6.21 1.76 8.73
C GLN A 6 7.08 2.57 9.70
N LYS A 7 8.27 3.00 9.23
CA LYS A 7 9.16 3.87 10.00
C LYS A 7 8.47 5.16 10.43
N ARG A 8 7.60 5.73 9.61
CA ARG A 8 6.86 6.95 9.95
C ARG A 8 5.82 6.71 11.05
N PHE A 9 5.16 5.56 11.07
CA PHE A 9 4.29 5.16 12.18
C PHE A 9 5.08 5.00 13.48
N ASP A 10 6.26 4.38 13.44
CA ASP A 10 7.15 4.23 14.60
C ASP A 10 7.64 5.60 15.14
N GLU A 11 8.06 6.49 14.24
CA GLU A 11 8.49 7.85 14.59
C GLU A 11 7.36 8.63 15.29
N LEU A 12 6.14 8.55 14.76
CA LEU A 12 4.99 9.28 15.32
C LEU A 12 4.44 8.64 16.59
N GLU A 13 4.60 7.33 16.79
CA GLU A 13 4.32 6.69 18.08
C GLU A 13 5.30 7.20 19.15
N ALA A 14 6.60 7.25 18.85
CA ALA A 14 7.59 7.81 19.77
C ALA A 14 7.33 9.29 20.07
N GLU A 15 6.94 10.08 19.05
CA GLU A 15 6.53 11.47 19.22
C GLU A 15 5.28 11.59 20.11
N HIS A 16 4.29 10.69 19.97
CA HIS A 16 3.10 10.66 20.83
C HIS A 16 3.45 10.41 22.30
N VAL A 17 4.31 9.43 22.57
CA VAL A 17 4.80 9.13 23.93
C VAL A 17 5.51 10.34 24.53
N ALA A 18 6.33 11.04 23.72
CA ALA A 18 6.98 12.27 24.15
C ALA A 18 5.96 13.38 24.50
N VAL A 19 4.90 13.55 23.71
CA VAL A 19 3.81 14.49 24.02
C VAL A 19 3.10 14.12 25.32
N ILE A 20 2.73 12.84 25.51
CA ILE A 20 2.08 12.37 26.75
C ILE A 20 2.94 12.66 27.98
N SER A 21 4.27 12.55 27.86
CA SER A 21 5.20 12.81 28.96
C SER A 21 5.22 14.28 29.43
N THR A 22 4.71 15.22 28.61
CA THR A 22 4.61 16.64 28.97
C THR A 22 3.43 16.98 29.87
N LYS A 23 2.73 15.96 30.38
CA LYS A 23 1.56 16.10 31.24
C LYS A 23 1.79 17.05 32.41
N TYR A 24 0.89 18.02 32.59
CA TYR A 24 0.81 18.88 33.77
C TYR A 24 -0.65 19.08 34.19
N SER A 25 -0.85 19.47 35.45
CA SER A 25 -2.18 19.77 35.99
C SER A 25 -2.38 21.27 36.09
N THR A 26 -3.53 21.75 35.64
CA THR A 26 -3.98 23.13 35.86
C THR A 26 -5.20 23.14 36.76
N TYR A 27 -5.40 24.23 37.47
CA TYR A 27 -6.57 24.45 38.30
C TYR A 27 -7.22 25.79 37.92
N SER A 28 -8.52 25.77 37.72
CA SER A 28 -9.35 26.95 37.52
C SER A 28 -10.45 26.96 38.56
N GLU A 29 -10.70 28.09 39.21
CA GLU A 29 -11.81 28.24 40.16
C GLU A 29 -13.18 27.98 39.52
N MET A 30 -13.31 28.22 38.20
CA MET A 30 -14.56 28.05 37.46
C MET A 30 -14.76 26.61 36.94
N PHE A 31 -13.67 25.90 36.61
CA PHE A 31 -13.74 24.61 35.90
C PHE A 31 -13.06 23.45 36.64
N GLY A 32 -12.55 23.68 37.85
CA GLY A 32 -11.85 22.68 38.65
C GLY A 32 -10.46 22.35 38.12
N SER A 33 -9.96 21.17 38.51
CA SER A 33 -8.66 20.67 38.04
C SER A 33 -8.79 20.02 36.66
N SER A 34 -7.86 20.31 35.76
CA SER A 34 -7.79 19.70 34.44
C SER A 34 -6.37 19.24 34.11
N GLU A 35 -6.24 18.10 33.44
CA GLU A 35 -4.97 17.57 32.98
C GLU A 35 -4.70 18.06 31.56
N GLN A 36 -3.50 18.59 31.35
CA GLN A 36 -3.07 19.21 30.09
C GLN A 36 -1.75 18.60 29.62
N VAL A 37 -1.48 18.71 28.32
CA VAL A 37 -0.18 18.44 27.70
C VAL A 37 0.34 19.72 27.06
N ASP A 38 1.59 19.70 26.61
CA ASP A 38 2.13 20.75 25.73
C ASP A 38 1.29 20.83 24.46
N ASN A 39 0.45 21.86 24.38
CA ASN A 39 -0.52 22.03 23.31
C ASN A 39 0.14 22.25 21.94
N GLU A 40 1.33 22.85 21.90
CA GLU A 40 2.04 23.08 20.65
C GLU A 40 2.58 21.76 20.09
N LYS A 41 3.26 20.98 20.94
CA LYS A 41 3.75 19.64 20.55
C LYS A 41 2.60 18.70 20.20
N PHE A 42 1.50 18.78 20.96
CA PHE A 42 0.32 17.98 20.68
C PHE A 42 -0.29 18.33 19.32
N LEU A 43 -0.48 19.62 19.01
CA LEU A 43 -1.00 20.05 17.72
C LEU A 43 -0.09 19.62 16.55
N GLN A 44 1.23 19.77 16.70
CA GLN A 44 2.19 19.32 15.70
C GLN A 44 2.07 17.81 15.44
N TRP A 45 1.96 17.01 16.50
CA TRP A 45 1.74 15.58 16.39
C TRP A 45 0.42 15.27 15.69
N CYS A 46 -0.69 15.92 16.07
CA CYS A 46 -2.01 15.71 15.46
C CYS A 46 -1.99 15.93 13.95
N ILE A 47 -1.38 17.02 13.48
CA ILE A 47 -1.29 17.34 12.04
C ILE A 47 -0.51 16.24 11.30
N LYS A 48 0.63 15.81 11.86
CA LYS A 48 1.46 14.75 11.26
C LYS A 48 0.74 13.41 11.24
N ALA A 49 0.09 13.04 12.34
CA ALA A 49 -0.69 11.81 12.47
C ALA A 49 -1.87 11.80 11.50
N LYS A 50 -2.67 12.87 11.44
CA LYS A 50 -3.79 13.01 10.50
C LYS A 50 -3.35 12.88 9.04
N ASN A 51 -2.22 13.49 8.68
CA ASN A 51 -1.66 13.35 7.32
C ASN A 51 -1.25 11.90 7.02
N LEU A 52 -0.62 11.21 7.97
CA LEU A 52 -0.22 9.82 7.80
C LEU A 52 -1.43 8.89 7.69
N ILE A 53 -2.45 9.09 8.52
CA ILE A 53 -3.71 8.34 8.46
C ILE A 53 -4.38 8.55 7.10
N ASN A 54 -4.52 9.79 6.64
CA ASN A 54 -5.05 10.07 5.29
C ASN A 54 -4.26 9.33 4.19
N LYS A 55 -2.93 9.41 4.23
CA LYS A 55 -2.08 8.73 3.24
C LYS A 55 -2.12 7.21 3.30
N SER A 56 -2.42 6.63 4.46
CA SER A 56 -2.44 5.18 4.66
C SER A 56 -3.79 4.57 4.32
N CYS A 57 -4.90 5.17 4.76
CA CYS A 57 -6.23 4.57 4.60
C CYS A 57 -7.22 5.41 3.80
N GLY A 58 -6.88 6.66 3.46
CA GLY A 58 -7.76 7.60 2.76
C GLY A 58 -8.77 8.29 3.68
N THR A 59 -9.35 9.39 3.21
CA THR A 59 -10.28 10.21 3.99
C THR A 59 -11.61 9.53 4.31
N ASP A 60 -12.02 8.58 3.47
CA ASP A 60 -13.29 7.85 3.66
C ASP A 60 -13.20 6.68 4.64
N SER A 61 -11.99 6.38 5.15
CA SER A 61 -11.77 5.26 6.09
C SER A 61 -12.35 5.51 7.47
N GLU A 62 -12.71 4.41 8.15
CA GLU A 62 -13.15 4.45 9.55
C GLU A 62 -12.07 5.01 10.48
N HIS A 63 -10.79 4.74 10.20
CA HIS A 63 -9.65 5.29 10.93
C HIS A 63 -9.57 6.82 10.82
N TYR A 64 -9.67 7.36 9.61
CA TYR A 64 -9.61 8.80 9.38
C TYR A 64 -10.79 9.52 10.04
N LYS A 65 -12.02 9.00 9.86
CA LYS A 65 -13.24 9.53 10.48
C LYS A 65 -13.18 9.47 12.01
N ALA A 66 -12.67 8.37 12.57
CA ALA A 66 -12.49 8.23 14.02
C ALA A 66 -11.47 9.26 14.56
N PHE A 67 -10.39 9.51 13.81
CA PHE A 67 -9.38 10.48 14.19
C PHE A 67 -9.94 11.92 14.16
N GLU A 68 -10.71 12.28 13.13
CA GLU A 68 -11.39 13.59 13.07
C GLU A 68 -12.41 13.77 14.20
N LYS A 69 -13.15 12.72 14.54
CA LYS A 69 -14.08 12.76 15.67
C LYS A 69 -13.37 12.96 17.00
N ALA A 70 -12.24 12.29 17.22
CA ALA A 70 -11.41 12.47 18.41
C ALA A 70 -10.75 13.87 18.47
N GLU A 71 -10.43 14.45 17.31
CA GLU A 71 -9.93 15.84 17.20
C GLU A 71 -10.98 16.87 17.61
N GLY A 72 -12.25 16.66 17.21
CA GLY A 72 -13.36 17.57 17.51
C GLY A 72 -13.64 17.73 19.01
N GLY A 73 -13.47 16.65 19.79
CA GLY A 73 -13.55 16.64 21.25
C GLY A 73 -14.85 17.16 21.88
N SER A 74 -15.00 16.97 23.18
CA SER A 74 -15.99 17.72 23.97
C SER A 74 -15.28 18.92 24.62
N GLY A 75 -15.87 20.12 24.55
CA GLY A 75 -15.27 21.37 25.05
C GLY A 75 -14.93 21.39 26.54
N TRP A 76 -15.31 20.33 27.27
CA TRP A 76 -15.14 20.17 28.71
C TRP A 76 -13.95 19.27 29.11
N SER A 77 -13.34 18.56 28.16
CA SER A 77 -12.19 17.67 28.42
C SER A 77 -10.84 18.38 28.22
N GLY A 78 -9.92 18.22 29.18
CA GLY A 78 -8.56 18.74 29.09
C GLY A 78 -7.76 18.11 27.93
N SER A 79 -6.72 18.82 27.45
CA SER A 79 -5.93 18.39 26.28
C SER A 79 -5.29 17.01 26.45
N PHE A 80 -5.02 16.57 27.68
CA PHE A 80 -4.49 15.24 27.96
C PHE A 80 -5.47 14.11 27.61
N SER A 81 -6.78 14.27 27.85
CA SER A 81 -7.77 13.25 27.47
C SER A 81 -7.82 13.08 25.95
N ARG A 82 -7.87 14.22 25.25
CA ARG A 82 -7.87 14.26 23.78
C ARG A 82 -6.60 13.64 23.21
N CYS A 83 -5.45 13.92 23.81
CA CYS A 83 -4.18 13.32 23.42
C CYS A 83 -4.18 11.80 23.54
N LYS A 84 -4.77 11.24 24.60
CA LYS A 84 -4.95 9.78 24.75
C LYS A 84 -5.92 9.20 23.74
N GLU A 85 -7.06 9.84 23.52
CA GLU A 85 -8.09 9.38 22.58
C GLU A 85 -7.55 9.35 21.14
N MET A 86 -6.93 10.44 20.69
CA MET A 86 -6.30 10.50 19.36
C MET A 86 -5.14 9.51 19.24
N GLY A 87 -4.37 9.32 20.31
CA GLY A 87 -3.32 8.29 20.39
C GLY A 87 -3.85 6.87 20.21
N ALA A 88 -4.98 6.55 20.82
CA ALA A 88 -5.61 5.23 20.70
C ALA A 88 -6.06 4.95 19.25
N VAL A 89 -6.67 5.94 18.59
CA VAL A 89 -7.06 5.81 17.17
C VAL A 89 -5.82 5.66 16.28
N PHE A 90 -4.75 6.41 16.55
CA PHE A 90 -3.49 6.30 15.83
C PHE A 90 -2.87 4.90 15.98
N LEU A 91 -2.78 4.36 17.19
CA LEU A 91 -2.27 3.00 17.43
C LEU A 91 -3.14 1.93 16.76
N ALA A 92 -4.46 2.07 16.80
CA ALA A 92 -5.35 1.14 16.10
C ALA A 92 -5.08 1.16 14.58
N THR A 93 -4.89 2.35 14.01
CA THR A 93 -4.54 2.50 12.59
C THR A 93 -3.18 1.87 12.27
N LYS A 94 -2.18 2.05 13.14
CA LYS A 94 -0.86 1.42 13.02
C LYS A 94 -0.97 -0.12 13.04
N ASN A 95 -1.72 -0.68 13.98
CA ASN A 95 -1.89 -2.13 14.09
C ASN A 95 -2.59 -2.71 12.85
N ASP A 96 -3.63 -2.05 12.36
CA ASP A 96 -4.34 -2.51 11.16
C ASP A 96 -3.49 -2.33 9.89
N PHE A 97 -2.65 -1.30 9.85
CA PHE A 97 -1.63 -1.10 8.82
C PHE A 97 -0.60 -2.25 8.82
N GLU A 98 -0.01 -2.54 9.97
CA GLU A 98 0.98 -3.61 10.15
C GLU A 98 0.39 -5.00 9.90
N GLY A 99 -0.88 -5.20 10.26
CA GLY A 99 -1.63 -6.42 10.03
C GLY A 99 -2.13 -6.60 8.59
N GLY A 100 -1.94 -5.60 7.72
CA GLY A 100 -2.35 -5.65 6.32
C GLY A 100 -3.87 -5.54 6.11
N TYR A 101 -4.62 -5.04 7.09
CA TYR A 101 -6.08 -4.90 7.04
C TYR A 101 -6.55 -3.64 6.27
N LEU A 102 -5.61 -2.76 5.90
CA LEU A 102 -5.89 -1.57 5.09
C LEU A 102 -5.80 -1.89 3.60
N ASN A 103 -6.92 -2.35 3.02
CA ASN A 103 -7.02 -2.80 1.62
C ASN A 103 -6.57 -1.75 0.58
N SER A 104 -6.83 -0.47 0.81
CA SER A 104 -6.38 0.62 -0.08
C SER A 104 -4.86 0.76 -0.08
N TYR A 105 -4.22 0.49 1.06
CA TYR A 105 -2.77 0.54 1.19
C TYR A 105 -2.07 -0.67 0.58
N LYS A 106 -2.65 -1.88 0.72
CA LYS A 106 -2.14 -3.08 0.04
C LYS A 106 -1.99 -2.81 -1.46
N ASN A 107 -3.00 -2.21 -2.08
CA ASN A 107 -2.97 -1.85 -3.50
C ASN A 107 -1.89 -0.79 -3.81
N LEU A 108 -1.74 0.25 -2.98
CA LEU A 108 -0.72 1.29 -3.17
C LEU A 108 0.71 0.76 -3.03
N ILE A 109 0.99 -0.09 -2.03
CA ILE A 109 2.30 -0.75 -1.90
C ILE A 109 2.55 -1.64 -3.11
N GLN A 110 1.57 -2.44 -3.50
CA GLN A 110 1.73 -3.36 -4.62
C GLN A 110 2.04 -2.61 -5.92
N ALA A 111 1.34 -1.52 -6.20
CA ALA A 111 1.64 -0.65 -7.33
C ALA A 111 3.09 -0.14 -7.29
N GLU A 112 3.55 0.36 -6.14
CA GLU A 112 4.94 0.83 -5.99
C GLU A 112 5.98 -0.29 -6.13
N VAL A 113 5.70 -1.48 -5.60
CA VAL A 113 6.57 -2.65 -5.73
C VAL A 113 6.66 -3.05 -7.20
N PHE A 114 5.52 -3.17 -7.90
CA PHE A 114 5.50 -3.50 -9.32
C PHE A 114 6.24 -2.47 -10.17
N ASP A 115 6.07 -1.17 -9.91
CA ASP A 115 6.81 -0.12 -10.61
C ASP A 115 8.33 -0.30 -10.42
N SER A 116 8.78 -0.54 -9.19
CA SER A 116 10.20 -0.76 -8.90
C SER A 116 10.77 -2.04 -9.52
N GLU A 117 9.97 -3.10 -9.65
CA GLU A 117 10.37 -4.36 -10.28
C GLU A 117 10.40 -4.23 -11.81
N LEU A 118 9.46 -3.51 -12.41
CA LEU A 118 9.45 -3.22 -13.84
C LEU A 118 10.56 -2.24 -14.25
N GLU A 119 10.94 -1.32 -13.37
CA GLU A 119 12.13 -0.48 -13.54
C GLU A 119 13.40 -1.34 -13.56
N GLN A 120 13.57 -2.24 -12.59
CA GLN A 120 14.69 -3.22 -12.58
C GLN A 120 14.70 -4.10 -13.83
N ALA A 121 13.54 -4.58 -14.27
CA ALA A 121 13.43 -5.35 -15.51
C ALA A 121 13.89 -4.52 -16.72
N SER A 122 13.55 -3.23 -16.76
CA SER A 122 13.95 -2.30 -17.82
C SER A 122 15.46 -2.01 -17.81
N GLU A 123 16.07 -1.83 -16.62
CA GLU A 123 17.52 -1.65 -16.48
C GLU A 123 18.31 -2.88 -16.94
N LEU A 124 17.85 -4.08 -16.57
CA LEU A 124 18.46 -5.34 -17.01
C LEU A 124 18.35 -5.51 -18.53
N LEU A 125 17.20 -5.16 -19.11
CA LEU A 125 17.02 -5.17 -20.56
C LEU A 125 18.00 -4.22 -21.25
N GLY A 126 18.13 -2.99 -20.74
CA GLY A 126 19.09 -1.99 -21.26
C GLY A 126 20.55 -2.44 -21.13
N SER A 127 20.84 -3.28 -20.15
CA SER A 127 22.17 -3.89 -19.93
C SER A 127 22.40 -5.19 -20.72
N GLY A 128 21.46 -5.60 -21.57
CA GLY A 128 21.56 -6.81 -22.41
C GLY A 128 21.11 -8.11 -21.73
N TYR A 129 20.65 -8.06 -20.48
CA TYR A 129 20.18 -9.22 -19.71
C TYR A 129 18.68 -9.49 -19.92
N TYR A 130 18.25 -9.63 -21.18
CA TYR A 130 16.83 -9.74 -21.53
C TYR A 130 16.13 -11.00 -20.97
N VAL A 131 16.87 -12.10 -20.74
CA VAL A 131 16.31 -13.31 -20.10
C VAL A 131 15.96 -13.04 -18.63
N ALA A 132 16.85 -12.39 -17.89
CA ALA A 132 16.60 -12.01 -16.49
C ALA A 132 15.47 -10.99 -16.38
N SER A 133 15.47 -10.00 -17.29
CA SER A 133 14.40 -9.02 -17.44
C SER A 133 13.02 -9.69 -17.64
N ALA A 134 12.92 -10.68 -18.54
CA ALA A 134 11.69 -11.43 -18.77
C ALA A 134 11.18 -12.19 -17.54
N VAL A 135 12.08 -12.74 -16.72
CA VAL A 135 11.71 -13.43 -15.48
C VAL A 135 11.13 -12.45 -14.45
N ILE A 136 11.75 -11.28 -14.28
CA ILE A 136 11.27 -10.27 -13.32
C ILE A 136 9.93 -9.71 -13.77
N ALA A 137 9.82 -9.24 -15.02
CA ALA A 137 8.55 -8.73 -15.55
C ALA A 137 7.44 -9.79 -15.49
N GLY A 138 7.77 -11.05 -15.78
CA GLY A 138 6.83 -12.15 -15.68
C GLY A 138 6.37 -12.46 -14.25
N THR A 139 7.21 -12.20 -13.25
CA THR A 139 6.85 -12.34 -11.82
C THR A 139 5.88 -11.25 -11.38
N VAL A 140 6.08 -10.02 -11.87
CA VAL A 140 5.13 -8.91 -11.69
C VAL A 140 3.76 -9.30 -12.26
N LEU A 141 3.70 -9.81 -13.49
CA LEU A 141 2.45 -10.25 -14.12
C LEU A 141 1.75 -11.36 -13.32
N GLU A 142 2.50 -12.37 -12.87
CA GLU A 142 1.92 -13.46 -12.08
C GLU A 142 1.32 -12.97 -10.76
N THR A 143 2.01 -12.05 -10.09
CA THR A 143 1.54 -11.45 -8.83
C THR A 143 0.30 -10.59 -9.05
N ALA A 144 0.29 -9.78 -10.10
CA ALA A 144 -0.87 -8.99 -10.51
C ALA A 144 -2.12 -9.84 -10.78
N LEU A 145 -1.95 -11.00 -11.44
CA LEU A 145 -3.06 -11.93 -11.66
C LEU A 145 -3.55 -12.57 -10.36
N ARG A 146 -2.66 -12.87 -9.40
CA ARG A 146 -3.05 -13.36 -8.07
C ARG A 146 -3.86 -12.32 -7.30
N ASP A 147 -3.47 -11.04 -7.37
CA ASP A 147 -4.21 -9.95 -6.72
C ASP A 147 -5.61 -9.77 -7.33
N LEU A 148 -5.75 -9.90 -8.66
CA LEU A 148 -7.05 -9.91 -9.30
C LEU A 148 -7.88 -11.14 -8.90
N CYS A 149 -7.25 -12.31 -8.78
CA CYS A 149 -7.92 -13.50 -8.28
C CYS A 149 -8.43 -13.31 -6.84
N ASP A 150 -7.65 -12.68 -5.96
CA ASP A 150 -8.09 -12.34 -4.60
C ASP A 150 -9.34 -11.43 -4.62
N LYS A 151 -9.30 -10.37 -5.44
CA LYS A 151 -10.42 -9.41 -5.59
C LYS A 151 -11.71 -10.09 -6.07
N GLU A 152 -11.59 -11.03 -7.00
CA GLU A 152 -12.73 -11.75 -7.59
C GLU A 152 -13.08 -13.05 -6.84
N SER A 153 -12.42 -13.35 -5.73
CA SER A 153 -12.59 -14.61 -4.98
C SER A 153 -12.37 -15.87 -5.84
N ILE A 154 -11.42 -15.81 -6.76
CA ILE A 154 -11.02 -16.92 -7.64
C ILE A 154 -9.81 -17.64 -7.02
N PRO A 155 -9.80 -18.98 -6.91
CA PRO A 155 -8.65 -19.72 -6.39
C PRO A 155 -7.38 -19.51 -7.22
N HIS A 156 -6.24 -19.37 -6.54
CA HIS A 156 -4.95 -19.28 -7.21
C HIS A 156 -4.58 -20.59 -7.91
N GLY A 157 -3.81 -20.47 -8.98
CA GLY A 157 -3.32 -21.61 -9.74
C GLY A 157 -2.13 -21.25 -10.60
N LYS A 158 -1.84 -22.07 -11.62
CA LYS A 158 -0.86 -21.71 -12.65
C LYS A 158 -1.28 -20.43 -13.37
N LEU A 159 -0.31 -19.64 -13.83
CA LEU A 159 -0.55 -18.37 -14.53
C LEU A 159 -1.62 -18.50 -15.64
N ASP A 160 -1.51 -19.50 -16.52
CA ASP A 160 -2.48 -19.72 -17.61
C ASP A 160 -3.90 -20.00 -17.11
N LYS A 161 -4.01 -20.70 -15.98
CA LYS A 161 -5.30 -21.02 -15.35
C LYS A 161 -5.93 -19.77 -14.75
N MET A 162 -5.15 -18.98 -14.01
CA MET A 162 -5.60 -17.70 -13.45
C MET A 162 -6.05 -16.74 -14.56
N ASN A 163 -5.24 -16.58 -15.62
CA ASN A 163 -5.58 -15.77 -16.79
C ASN A 163 -6.92 -16.23 -17.43
N SER A 164 -7.09 -17.54 -17.64
CA SER A 164 -8.34 -18.06 -18.20
C SER A 164 -9.54 -17.85 -17.28
N ASP A 165 -9.39 -17.98 -15.98
CA ASP A 165 -10.51 -17.88 -15.05
C ASP A 165 -10.92 -16.43 -14.83
N LEU A 166 -9.98 -15.49 -14.76
CA LEU A 166 -10.24 -14.05 -14.73
C LEU A 166 -10.95 -13.56 -16.00
N ALA A 167 -10.54 -14.03 -17.18
CA ALA A 167 -11.22 -13.73 -18.43
C ALA A 167 -12.67 -14.28 -18.46
N LYS A 168 -12.89 -15.48 -17.90
CA LYS A 168 -14.24 -16.08 -17.79
C LYS A 168 -15.12 -15.35 -16.79
N ALA A 169 -14.54 -14.82 -15.71
CA ALA A 169 -15.22 -13.98 -14.75
C ALA A 169 -15.54 -12.58 -15.30
N GLY A 170 -15.00 -12.22 -16.47
CA GLY A 170 -15.29 -10.95 -17.14
C GLY A 170 -14.43 -9.78 -16.69
N VAL A 171 -13.38 -10.01 -15.90
CA VAL A 171 -12.42 -8.98 -15.44
C VAL A 171 -11.77 -8.28 -16.63
N PHE A 172 -11.44 -9.06 -17.66
CA PHE A 172 -10.93 -8.55 -18.92
C PHE A 172 -11.39 -9.40 -20.10
N ASN A 173 -11.33 -8.82 -21.29
CA ASN A 173 -11.82 -9.45 -22.52
C ASN A 173 -10.81 -10.47 -23.10
N LYS A 174 -11.24 -11.20 -24.13
CA LYS A 174 -10.41 -12.20 -24.82
C LYS A 174 -9.16 -11.65 -25.50
N ILE A 175 -9.13 -10.36 -25.85
CA ILE A 175 -7.94 -9.74 -26.47
C ILE A 175 -6.84 -9.61 -25.42
N VAL A 176 -7.19 -9.08 -24.25
CA VAL A 176 -6.28 -8.96 -23.10
C VAL A 176 -5.81 -10.32 -22.64
N GLN A 177 -6.72 -11.31 -22.57
CA GLN A 177 -6.36 -12.70 -22.24
C GLN A 177 -5.24 -13.24 -23.14
N LYS A 178 -5.32 -13.01 -24.46
CA LYS A 178 -4.31 -13.47 -25.43
C LYS A 178 -2.98 -12.73 -25.28
N GLN A 179 -3.00 -11.44 -24.95
CA GLN A 179 -1.79 -10.67 -24.65
C GLN A 179 -1.08 -11.25 -23.43
N ILE A 180 -1.82 -11.50 -22.34
CA ILE A 180 -1.28 -12.12 -21.12
C ILE A 180 -0.71 -13.50 -21.41
N THR A 181 -1.38 -14.32 -22.25
CA THR A 181 -0.85 -15.62 -22.68
C THR A 181 0.48 -15.49 -23.41
N SER A 182 0.65 -14.46 -24.25
CA SER A 182 1.92 -14.18 -24.92
C SER A 182 3.03 -13.89 -23.91
N TYR A 183 2.78 -13.02 -22.92
CA TYR A 183 3.74 -12.67 -21.88
C TYR A 183 4.08 -13.85 -20.97
N ALA A 184 3.07 -14.68 -20.64
CA ALA A 184 3.27 -15.92 -19.88
C ALA A 184 4.18 -16.91 -20.63
N GLY A 185 4.04 -17.00 -21.95
CA GLY A 185 4.91 -17.77 -22.82
C GLY A 185 6.37 -17.32 -22.70
N ILE A 186 6.63 -16.02 -22.88
CA ILE A 186 7.98 -15.42 -22.76
C ILE A 186 8.59 -15.72 -21.38
N ARG A 187 7.84 -15.46 -20.29
CA ARG A 187 8.26 -15.77 -18.92
C ARG A 187 8.62 -17.24 -18.75
N ASN A 188 7.79 -18.15 -19.24
CA ASN A 188 8.01 -19.59 -19.11
C ASN A 188 9.26 -20.03 -19.88
N SER A 189 9.44 -19.55 -21.11
CA SER A 189 10.65 -19.82 -21.89
C SER A 189 11.89 -19.30 -21.17
N ALA A 190 11.85 -18.08 -20.62
CA ALA A 190 12.95 -17.51 -19.85
C ALA A 190 13.30 -18.32 -18.60
N ALA A 191 12.29 -18.69 -17.79
CA ALA A 191 12.47 -19.46 -16.56
C ALA A 191 12.99 -20.89 -16.80
N HIS A 192 12.78 -21.43 -18.00
CA HIS A 192 13.26 -22.75 -18.42
C HIS A 192 14.51 -22.69 -19.31
N GLY A 193 15.17 -21.53 -19.43
CA GLY A 193 16.42 -21.37 -20.18
C GLY A 193 16.29 -21.47 -21.70
N LYS A 194 15.07 -21.32 -22.24
CA LYS A 194 14.77 -21.39 -23.68
C LYS A 194 14.88 -20.01 -24.34
N SER A 195 16.04 -19.37 -24.22
CA SER A 195 16.25 -17.99 -24.68
C SER A 195 16.14 -17.81 -26.20
N SER A 196 16.14 -18.88 -26.99
CA SER A 196 15.94 -18.83 -28.44
C SER A 196 14.48 -18.67 -28.87
N GLU A 197 13.51 -18.80 -27.94
CA GLU A 197 12.08 -18.72 -28.25
C GLU A 197 11.52 -17.28 -28.20
N PHE A 198 12.32 -16.30 -27.81
CA PHE A 198 11.93 -14.89 -27.70
C PHE A 198 13.14 -13.96 -27.85
N THR A 199 12.89 -12.69 -28.13
CA THR A 199 13.91 -11.67 -28.36
C THR A 199 13.88 -10.57 -27.29
N ALA A 200 14.91 -9.73 -27.26
CA ALA A 200 14.92 -8.55 -26.40
C ALA A 200 13.77 -7.58 -26.71
N ASP A 201 13.37 -7.46 -27.99
CA ASP A 201 12.24 -6.62 -28.38
C ASP A 201 10.90 -7.18 -27.88
N ASP A 202 10.74 -8.51 -27.86
CA ASP A 202 9.56 -9.15 -27.26
C ASP A 202 9.48 -8.84 -25.75
N VAL A 203 10.62 -8.86 -25.05
CA VAL A 203 10.69 -8.50 -23.63
C VAL A 203 10.38 -7.01 -23.41
N LYS A 204 10.84 -6.13 -24.30
CA LYS A 204 10.49 -4.70 -24.25
C LYS A 204 8.98 -4.49 -24.36
N LEU A 205 8.34 -5.15 -25.32
CA LEU A 205 6.89 -5.11 -25.51
C LEU A 205 6.14 -5.73 -24.33
N MET A 206 6.68 -6.81 -23.76
CA MET A 206 6.15 -7.45 -22.55
C MET A 206 6.15 -6.48 -21.37
N ILE A 207 7.25 -5.78 -21.09
CA ILE A 207 7.33 -4.79 -20.00
C ILE A 207 6.28 -3.70 -20.20
N SER A 208 6.25 -3.06 -21.38
CA SER A 208 5.27 -2.01 -21.66
C SER A 208 3.82 -2.50 -21.56
N GLY A 209 3.54 -3.72 -22.04
CA GLY A 209 2.23 -4.33 -21.95
C GLY A 209 1.80 -4.64 -20.51
N ILE A 210 2.72 -5.12 -19.68
CA ILE A 210 2.46 -5.37 -18.25
C ILE A 210 2.25 -4.05 -17.52
N THR A 211 3.06 -3.02 -17.75
CA THR A 211 2.84 -1.68 -17.18
C THR A 211 1.43 -1.17 -17.49
N GLN A 212 0.99 -1.25 -18.75
CA GLN A 212 -0.35 -0.83 -19.13
C GLN A 212 -1.45 -1.69 -18.48
N PHE A 213 -1.21 -3.00 -18.35
CA PHE A 213 -2.14 -3.91 -17.68
C PHE A 213 -2.34 -3.52 -16.21
N LEU A 214 -1.25 -3.25 -15.47
CA LEU A 214 -1.31 -2.81 -14.07
C LEU A 214 -2.13 -1.52 -13.93
N VAL A 215 -1.85 -0.51 -14.76
CA VAL A 215 -2.58 0.77 -14.77
C VAL A 215 -4.06 0.59 -15.04
N THR A 216 -4.44 -0.40 -15.84
CA THR A 216 -5.84 -0.60 -16.26
C THR A 216 -6.65 -1.39 -15.23
N TYR A 217 -6.02 -2.35 -14.54
CA TYR A 217 -6.74 -3.35 -13.73
C TYR A 217 -6.39 -3.34 -12.23
N LEU A 218 -5.31 -2.69 -11.83
CA LEU A 218 -4.84 -2.68 -10.43
C LEU A 218 -4.61 -1.29 -9.85
N ALA A 219 -4.73 -0.23 -10.64
CA ALA A 219 -4.76 1.15 -10.16
C ALA A 219 -6.01 1.47 -9.35
#